data_AF-A0A523QVF3-F1
#
_entry.id   AF-A0A523QVF3-F1
#
_cell.length_a   1.000
_cell.length_b   1.000
_cell.length_c   1.000
_cell.angle_alpha   90.00
_cell.angle_beta   90.00
_cell.angle_gamma   90.00
#
_symmetry.space_group_name_H-M   'P 1'
#
loop_
_entity.id
_entity.type
_entity.pdbx_description
1 polymer ?
#
loop_
_entity_poly.entity_id
_entity_poly.type
_entity_poly.pdbx_seq_one_letter_code
_entity_poly.pdbx_strand_id
1 'polypeptide(L)'
;MARKLVRKRVIFTIICGLSFLFLSHIISFNSVSHSTHNCRFWGMVFTGELTLEWKTDVRSHLDSLKGLSWTNNDGWGIGYYVSPYENGILPVISRGEPRALEDPRYNNTVDEMINCIKNGGVAHVRKSSSGPTGGLPNPHPFRRTAIDSSRYFDMLFAHNGTISTSVLLSLIDSTYLTLNPPDYNPNFLDSDLYAIYIIETIDKYPSYSIDRCIKIAITNLTAQLPGYATLNFVLTDGSTLWALRYADINTNYYTLYYFPSTPTSEKWEVASQPLDNNLLFWAEIPNYSLVTLVPNEPPEIYSFESKEYIEPSKSFAFEKLYPNPSRDVLKIRYRSPDRREVVIALYDASGRLVENVFSGKAEIGMNETPYTFKNLPSGVYFVQLKTEEKQMTRKIIFQR
;
A
#
# COMPACT_ATOMS: atom_id res chain seq x y z
N MET A 1 -96.34 19.09 -9.95
CA MET A 1 -95.32 20.15 -9.83
C MET A 1 -94.53 19.88 -8.55
N ALA A 2 -93.37 19.21 -8.61
CA ALA A 2 -92.02 19.82 -8.66
C ALA A 2 -91.75 20.69 -7.40
N ARG A 3 -90.74 20.44 -6.55
CA ARG A 3 -89.33 20.15 -6.83
C ARG A 3 -88.64 19.32 -5.72
N LYS A 4 -87.60 18.61 -6.16
CA LYS A 4 -86.69 17.67 -5.48
C LYS A 4 -85.86 18.30 -4.35
N LEU A 5 -85.62 17.52 -3.28
CA LEU A 5 -84.37 17.51 -2.52
C LEU A 5 -83.92 16.06 -2.35
N VAL A 6 -82.74 15.71 -2.88
CA VAL A 6 -82.11 14.39 -2.76
C VAL A 6 -80.96 14.49 -1.76
N ARG A 7 -81.05 13.77 -0.63
CA ARG A 7 -79.95 13.52 0.31
C ARG A 7 -79.21 12.25 -0.11
N LYS A 8 -77.88 12.33 -0.29
CA LYS A 8 -77.00 11.16 -0.48
C LYS A 8 -76.75 10.45 0.85
N ARG A 9 -76.96 9.13 0.89
CA ARG A 9 -76.59 8.20 1.97
C ARG A 9 -75.19 7.64 1.71
N VAL A 10 -74.38 7.54 2.77
CA VAL A 10 -73.12 6.79 2.81
C VAL A 10 -73.45 5.36 3.27
N ILE A 11 -72.90 4.36 2.57
CA ILE A 11 -73.08 2.92 2.85
C ILE A 11 -71.87 2.42 3.63
N PHE A 12 -72.13 1.81 4.79
CA PHE A 12 -71.23 0.95 5.56
C PHE A 12 -71.48 -0.50 5.12
N THR A 13 -70.42 -1.27 4.85
CA THR A 13 -70.51 -2.72 4.65
C THR A 13 -69.61 -3.41 5.67
N ILE A 14 -70.15 -4.45 6.31
CA ILE A 14 -69.55 -5.25 7.38
C ILE A 14 -69.49 -6.73 6.89
N ILE A 15 -68.51 -7.50 7.41
CA ILE A 15 -68.59 -8.91 7.90
C ILE A 15 -67.67 -9.97 7.22
N CYS A 16 -67.11 -10.80 8.13
CA CYS A 16 -66.49 -12.16 8.05
C CYS A 16 -64.99 -12.20 7.73
N GLY A 17 -64.08 -12.81 8.50
CA GLY A 17 -64.16 -13.74 9.64
C GLY A 17 -63.84 -15.18 9.22
N LEU A 18 -62.61 -15.67 9.43
CA LEU A 18 -62.25 -17.08 9.67
C LEU A 18 -60.74 -17.26 9.91
N SER A 19 -60.42 -17.96 10.99
CA SER A 19 -59.10 -18.28 11.55
C SER A 19 -58.57 -19.63 11.04
N PHE A 20 -57.26 -19.74 10.71
CA PHE A 20 -56.54 -21.01 10.60
C PHE A 20 -55.02 -20.86 10.87
N LEU A 21 -54.53 -21.65 11.83
CA LEU A 21 -53.20 -22.23 12.07
C LEU A 21 -51.97 -21.66 11.33
N PHE A 22 -51.02 -21.08 12.07
CA PHE A 22 -49.62 -20.90 11.63
C PHE A 22 -48.72 -21.98 12.24
N LEU A 23 -48.25 -22.91 11.41
CA LEU A 23 -47.17 -23.84 11.74
C LEU A 23 -45.87 -23.31 11.16
N SER A 24 -44.88 -23.12 12.03
CA SER A 24 -43.43 -23.24 11.81
C SER A 24 -42.83 -22.69 10.50
N HIS A 25 -42.03 -21.64 10.61
CA HIS A 25 -40.63 -21.65 10.17
C HIS A 25 -39.83 -20.81 11.17
N ILE A 26 -39.10 -21.50 12.06
CA ILE A 26 -38.03 -20.87 12.83
C ILE A 26 -36.96 -20.53 11.80
N ILE A 27 -36.96 -19.28 11.34
CA ILE A 27 -35.78 -18.71 10.70
C ILE A 27 -34.83 -18.48 11.85
N SER A 28 -33.84 -19.38 11.98
CA SER A 28 -32.66 -19.15 12.79
C SER A 28 -32.10 -17.79 12.39
N PHE A 29 -32.31 -16.79 13.24
CA PHE A 29 -31.46 -15.61 13.26
C PHE A 29 -30.07 -16.11 13.61
N ASN A 30 -29.31 -16.51 12.59
CA ASN A 30 -27.87 -16.44 12.68
C ASN A 30 -27.58 -14.96 12.90
N SER A 31 -27.32 -14.61 14.16
CA SER A 31 -26.67 -13.37 14.53
C SER A 31 -25.31 -13.36 13.86
N VAL A 32 -25.26 -12.90 12.60
CA VAL A 32 -24.01 -12.49 11.97
C VAL A 32 -23.58 -11.27 12.75
N SER A 33 -22.66 -11.47 13.68
CA SER A 33 -21.96 -10.41 14.39
C SER A 33 -21.27 -9.51 13.36
N HIS A 34 -21.92 -8.39 13.02
CA HIS A 34 -21.33 -7.34 12.22
C HIS A 34 -20.41 -6.51 13.10
N SER A 35 -19.14 -6.89 13.23
CA SER A 35 -18.11 -5.91 13.55
C SER A 35 -17.84 -5.13 12.25
N THR A 36 -18.20 -3.84 12.22
CA THR A 36 -17.92 -2.94 11.09
C THR A 36 -16.72 -2.07 11.44
N HIS A 37 -15.55 -2.50 10.95
CA HIS A 37 -14.22 -1.92 11.08
C HIS A 37 -14.13 -0.72 10.12
N ASN A 38 -14.04 0.53 10.60
CA ASN A 38 -14.24 1.67 9.71
C ASN A 38 -13.21 2.78 9.93
N CYS A 39 -12.26 2.95 9.02
CA CYS A 39 -11.35 4.09 9.07
C CYS A 39 -11.63 5.06 7.92
N ARG A 40 -11.28 6.33 8.10
CA ARG A 40 -11.27 7.33 7.01
C ARG A 40 -9.91 7.97 6.98
N PHE A 41 -9.32 8.04 5.79
CA PHE A 41 -8.01 8.64 5.61
C PHE A 41 -7.98 9.61 4.44
N TRP A 42 -6.93 10.41 4.47
CA TRP A 42 -6.55 11.40 3.49
C TRP A 42 -5.04 11.26 3.24
N GLY A 43 -4.59 11.44 2.01
CA GLY A 43 -3.17 11.49 1.66
C GLY A 43 -2.92 12.55 0.60
N MET A 44 -1.73 13.12 0.57
CA MET A 44 -1.36 14.18 -0.35
C MET A 44 0.10 14.06 -0.80
N VAL A 45 0.34 14.44 -2.06
CA VAL A 45 1.66 14.77 -2.58
C VAL A 45 1.60 16.06 -3.41
N PHE A 46 2.67 16.85 -3.42
CA PHE A 46 2.80 18.08 -4.18
C PHE A 46 4.27 18.41 -4.46
N THR A 47 4.50 19.33 -5.40
CA THR A 47 5.82 19.89 -5.68
C THR A 47 5.88 21.37 -5.33
N GLY A 48 7.09 21.89 -5.06
CA GLY A 48 7.31 23.29 -4.73
C GLY A 48 6.88 23.65 -3.30
N GLU A 49 6.13 24.75 -3.19
CA GLU A 49 5.62 25.29 -1.93
C GLU A 49 4.09 25.33 -1.97
N LEU A 50 3.46 25.09 -0.83
CA LEU A 50 2.01 25.22 -0.70
C LEU A 50 1.58 26.68 -0.87
N THR A 51 0.86 26.98 -1.94
CA THR A 51 0.23 28.29 -2.16
C THR A 51 -0.82 28.56 -1.07
N LEU A 52 -1.14 29.84 -0.83
CA LEU A 52 -2.16 30.22 0.16
C LEU A 52 -3.53 29.59 -0.14
N GLU A 53 -3.86 29.46 -1.42
CA GLU A 53 -5.07 28.78 -1.91
C GLU A 53 -5.05 27.31 -1.50
N TRP A 54 -3.99 26.57 -1.81
CA TRP A 54 -3.91 25.15 -1.44
C TRP A 54 -3.87 24.94 0.06
N LYS A 55 -3.24 25.84 0.84
CA LYS A 55 -3.30 25.78 2.31
C LYS A 55 -4.73 25.84 2.81
N THR A 56 -5.56 26.69 2.19
CA THR A 56 -6.98 26.83 2.53
C THR A 56 -7.76 25.57 2.16
N ASP A 57 -7.53 25.00 0.97
CA ASP A 57 -8.17 23.75 0.54
C ASP A 57 -7.80 22.57 1.45
N VAL A 58 -6.50 22.38 1.71
CA VAL A 58 -6.00 21.30 2.56
C VAL A 58 -6.55 21.44 3.98
N ARG A 59 -6.61 22.67 4.52
CA ARG A 59 -7.25 22.94 5.82
C ARG A 59 -8.72 22.51 5.81
N SER A 60 -9.47 22.95 4.79
CA SER A 60 -10.88 22.61 4.64
C SER A 60 -11.11 21.10 4.56
N HIS A 61 -10.31 20.39 3.74
CA HIS A 61 -10.37 18.94 3.60
C HIS A 61 -10.07 18.22 4.92
N LEU A 62 -9.07 18.67 5.68
CA LEU A 62 -8.75 18.09 6.99
C LEU A 62 -9.77 18.42 8.07
N ASP A 63 -10.45 19.56 8.00
CA ASP A 63 -11.59 19.88 8.87
C ASP A 63 -12.81 18.99 8.52
N SER A 64 -13.03 18.68 7.24
CA SER A 64 -14.03 17.69 6.81
C SER A 64 -13.68 16.28 7.30
N LEU A 65 -12.42 15.86 7.18
CA LEU A 65 -11.93 14.58 7.73
C LEU A 65 -12.14 14.52 9.24
N LYS A 66 -11.85 15.61 9.96
CA LYS A 66 -12.14 15.76 11.40
C LYS A 66 -13.61 15.52 11.70
N GLY A 67 -14.52 16.08 10.89
CA GLY A 67 -15.97 15.87 11.00
C GLY A 67 -16.37 14.39 10.92
N LEU A 68 -15.66 13.59 10.12
CA LEU A 68 -15.89 12.14 10.03
C LEU A 68 -15.58 11.40 11.35
N SER A 69 -14.81 11.99 12.27
CA SER A 69 -14.55 11.41 13.59
C SER A 69 -15.80 11.29 14.49
N TRP A 70 -16.94 11.87 14.10
CA TRP A 70 -18.23 11.61 14.76
C TRP A 70 -18.57 10.13 14.78
N THR A 71 -18.29 9.41 13.68
CA THR A 71 -18.54 7.96 13.52
C THR A 71 -17.27 7.12 13.55
N ASN A 72 -16.10 7.78 13.59
CA ASN A 72 -14.76 7.20 13.68
C ASN A 72 -14.06 7.82 14.91
N ASN A 73 -14.47 7.36 16.10
CA ASN A 73 -14.22 8.03 17.37
C ASN A 73 -13.05 7.47 18.19
N ASP A 74 -12.25 6.56 17.64
CA ASP A 74 -11.19 5.84 18.34
C ASP A 74 -9.78 6.41 18.07
N GLY A 75 -9.72 7.73 17.90
CA GLY A 75 -8.49 8.51 17.73
C GLY A 75 -8.24 9.04 16.33
N TRP A 76 -7.11 9.73 16.19
CA TRP A 76 -6.64 10.36 14.96
C TRP A 76 -5.12 10.30 14.85
N GLY A 77 -4.61 10.41 13.63
CA GLY A 77 -3.19 10.57 13.38
C GLY A 77 -2.93 11.35 12.10
N ILE A 78 -1.87 12.15 12.12
CA ILE A 78 -1.42 12.98 11.01
C ILE A 78 0.10 12.79 10.91
N GLY A 79 0.54 12.27 9.77
CA GLY A 79 1.94 12.17 9.41
C GLY A 79 2.24 13.02 8.19
N TYR A 80 3.38 13.68 8.17
CA TYR A 80 3.78 14.52 7.04
C TYR A 80 5.30 14.66 7.01
N TYR A 81 5.82 14.96 5.83
CA TYR A 81 7.25 15.19 5.65
C TYR A 81 7.60 16.64 5.96
N VAL A 82 8.76 16.89 6.58
CA VAL A 82 9.36 18.21 6.77
C VAL A 82 10.77 18.22 6.18
N SER A 83 11.34 19.39 5.90
CA SER A 83 12.71 19.52 5.35
C SER A 83 13.64 20.21 6.35
N PRO A 84 14.23 19.48 7.30
CA PRO A 84 15.09 20.10 8.33
C PRO A 84 16.50 20.43 7.84
N TYR A 85 16.89 19.96 6.64
CA TYR A 85 18.18 20.24 6.00
C TYR A 85 18.02 20.38 4.48
N GLU A 86 19.02 20.97 3.83
CA GLU A 86 19.07 21.11 2.36
C GLU A 86 19.05 19.72 1.71
N ASN A 87 18.04 19.46 0.88
CA ASN A 87 17.88 18.25 0.06
C ASN A 87 17.47 16.95 0.78
N GLY A 88 16.75 17.02 1.90
CA GLY A 88 16.10 15.83 2.43
C GLY A 88 14.82 16.11 3.19
N ILE A 89 13.96 15.09 3.19
CA ILE A 89 12.69 15.10 3.90
C ILE A 89 12.71 14.08 5.04
N LEU A 90 12.05 14.39 6.15
CA LEU A 90 11.85 13.48 7.27
C LEU A 90 10.37 13.43 7.63
N PRO A 91 9.78 12.25 7.86
CA PRO A 91 8.42 12.16 8.34
C PRO A 91 8.33 12.51 9.83
N VAL A 92 7.34 13.32 10.17
CA VAL A 92 6.88 13.61 11.53
C VAL A 92 5.48 13.03 11.67
N ILE A 93 5.16 12.43 12.81
CA ILE A 93 3.83 11.85 13.06
C ILE A 93 3.31 12.28 14.44
N SER A 94 2.09 12.82 14.45
CA SER A 94 1.34 13.20 15.63
C SER A 94 0.05 12.40 15.72
N ARG A 95 -0.32 11.96 16.92
CA ARG A 95 -1.50 11.11 17.18
C ARG A 95 -2.24 11.57 18.44
N GLY A 96 -3.54 11.29 18.50
CA GLY A 96 -4.36 11.50 19.69
C GLY A 96 -5.45 10.44 19.85
N GLU A 97 -5.77 10.14 21.12
CA GLU A 97 -6.74 9.11 21.51
C GLU A 97 -8.18 9.61 21.67
N PRO A 98 -8.47 10.85 22.11
CA PRO A 98 -9.81 11.39 21.94
C PRO A 98 -10.13 11.48 20.45
N ARG A 99 -11.41 11.34 20.09
CA ARG A 99 -11.84 11.57 18.71
C ARG A 99 -11.40 12.97 18.25
N ALA A 100 -11.09 13.12 16.97
CA ALA A 100 -10.54 14.37 16.44
C ALA A 100 -11.41 15.61 16.77
N LEU A 101 -12.73 15.47 16.82
CA LEU A 101 -13.66 16.56 17.22
C LEU A 101 -13.48 17.06 18.65
N GLU A 102 -12.98 16.23 19.57
CA GLU A 102 -12.84 16.54 20.99
C GLU A 102 -11.38 16.87 21.36
N ASP A 103 -10.42 16.67 20.45
CA ASP A 103 -9.00 16.88 20.70
C ASP A 103 -8.48 18.20 20.09
N PRO A 104 -8.17 19.22 20.90
CA PRO A 104 -7.62 20.48 20.37
C PRO A 104 -6.25 20.29 19.70
N ARG A 105 -5.51 19.23 20.04
CA ARG A 105 -4.21 18.93 19.41
C ARG A 105 -4.35 18.59 17.93
N TYR A 106 -5.52 18.11 17.49
CA TYR A 106 -5.78 17.87 16.07
C TYR A 106 -5.62 19.17 15.27
N ASN A 107 -6.29 20.25 15.71
CA ASN A 107 -6.23 21.54 15.03
C ASN A 107 -4.80 22.10 15.02
N ASN A 108 -4.11 22.05 16.17
CA ASN A 108 -2.73 22.52 16.26
C ASN A 108 -1.80 21.74 15.32
N THR A 109 -2.00 20.42 15.20
CA THR A 109 -1.21 19.56 14.30
C THR A 109 -1.49 19.88 12.84
N VAL A 110 -2.75 20.14 12.47
CA VAL A 110 -3.11 20.56 11.10
C VAL A 110 -2.47 21.92 10.78
N ASP A 111 -2.52 22.87 11.71
CA ASP A 111 -1.92 24.20 11.53
C ASP A 111 -0.40 24.12 11.42
N GLU A 112 0.25 23.28 12.23
CA GLU A 112 1.68 22.99 12.12
C GLU A 112 2.00 22.38 10.74
N MET A 113 1.30 21.30 10.38
CA MET A 113 1.49 20.59 9.10
C MET A 113 1.41 21.55 7.92
N ILE A 114 0.33 22.33 7.80
CA ILE A 114 0.11 23.23 6.65
C ILE A 114 1.23 24.29 6.53
N ASN A 115 1.93 24.60 7.62
CA ASN A 115 3.01 25.58 7.63
C ASN A 115 4.40 25.00 7.38
N CYS A 116 4.63 23.70 7.61
CA CYS A 116 5.96 23.10 7.49
C CYS A 116 6.03 21.83 6.62
N ILE A 117 4.90 21.33 6.14
CA ILE A 117 4.85 20.16 5.27
C ILE A 117 5.67 20.40 4.01
N LYS A 118 6.48 19.42 3.67
CA LYS A 118 7.26 19.37 2.44
C LYS A 118 6.86 18.17 1.63
N ASN A 119 6.43 18.41 0.41
CA ASN A 119 6.06 17.44 -0.61
C ASN A 119 4.88 16.49 -0.31
N GLY A 120 4.60 16.04 0.92
CA GLY A 120 3.47 15.13 1.14
C GLY A 120 3.14 14.75 2.59
N GLY A 121 2.01 14.07 2.76
CA GLY A 121 1.50 13.65 4.07
C GLY A 121 0.29 12.73 4.00
N VAL A 122 -0.09 12.17 5.16
CA VAL A 122 -1.21 11.25 5.35
C VAL A 122 -1.91 11.57 6.68
N ALA A 123 -3.22 11.66 6.67
CA ALA A 123 -4.06 11.86 7.86
C ALA A 123 -5.13 10.78 7.96
N HIS A 124 -5.59 10.52 9.17
CA HIS A 124 -6.48 9.42 9.47
C HIS A 124 -7.36 9.69 10.70
N VAL A 125 -8.63 9.31 10.62
CA VAL A 125 -9.55 9.18 11.77
C VAL A 125 -10.05 7.74 11.89
N ARG A 126 -10.11 7.23 13.12
CA ARG A 126 -10.16 5.80 13.39
C ARG A 126 -11.50 5.33 13.96
N LYS A 127 -11.98 4.17 13.53
CA LYS A 127 -12.93 3.33 14.30
C LYS A 127 -12.27 1.98 14.57
N SER A 128 -11.98 1.70 15.82
CA SER A 128 -11.34 0.49 16.33
C SER A 128 -12.23 -0.73 16.14
N SER A 129 -11.57 -1.88 16.02
CA SER A 129 -12.20 -3.16 15.72
C SER A 129 -11.38 -4.37 16.19
N SER A 130 -10.07 -4.18 16.37
CA SER A 130 -9.12 -5.10 17.01
C SER A 130 -7.87 -4.31 17.46
N GLY A 131 -7.10 -4.88 18.37
CA GLY A 131 -6.02 -4.20 19.10
C GLY A 131 -6.47 -3.66 20.46
N PRO A 132 -5.54 -3.40 21.38
CA PRO A 132 -5.87 -2.97 22.75
C PRO A 132 -6.74 -1.70 22.74
N THR A 133 -8.01 -1.85 23.11
CA THR A 133 -8.98 -0.77 23.37
C THR A 133 -8.72 -0.06 24.72
N GLY A 134 -7.56 -0.33 25.33
CA GLY A 134 -7.15 0.17 26.65
C GLY A 134 -5.91 1.06 26.59
N GLY A 135 -6.00 2.23 25.93
CA GLY A 135 -4.98 3.28 26.01
C GLY A 135 -3.67 2.98 25.25
N LEU A 136 -3.75 2.19 24.18
CA LEU A 136 -2.66 2.06 23.22
C LEU A 136 -3.10 2.77 21.93
N PRO A 137 -2.48 3.91 21.57
CA PRO A 137 -2.88 4.68 20.40
C PRO A 137 -2.61 3.81 19.18
N ASN A 138 -3.62 3.47 18.37
CA ASN A 138 -3.40 2.70 17.13
C ASN A 138 -3.41 3.68 15.94
N PRO A 139 -2.33 3.79 15.17
CA PRO A 139 -1.74 5.10 15.06
C PRO A 139 -1.49 5.49 13.61
N HIS A 140 -2.33 5.04 12.67
CA HIS A 140 -2.22 5.44 11.26
C HIS A 140 -1.96 6.96 11.18
N PRO A 141 -1.01 7.41 10.34
CA PRO A 141 -0.17 6.58 9.47
C PRO A 141 0.95 5.83 10.20
N PHE A 142 1.34 4.66 9.67
CA PHE A 142 2.57 3.96 10.02
C PHE A 142 3.75 4.53 9.25
N ARG A 143 4.91 4.65 9.93
CA ARG A 143 6.20 4.92 9.28
C ARG A 143 6.94 3.61 9.08
N ARG A 144 7.39 3.35 7.86
CA ARG A 144 8.30 2.22 7.58
C ARG A 144 9.47 2.70 6.72
N THR A 145 10.65 2.14 6.96
CA THR A 145 11.88 2.54 6.29
C THR A 145 12.39 1.35 5.48
N ALA A 146 12.66 1.55 4.20
CA ALA A 146 13.31 0.53 3.37
C ALA A 146 14.75 0.29 3.85
N ILE A 147 15.15 -0.97 4.02
CA ILE A 147 16.47 -1.34 4.54
C ILE A 147 17.49 -1.52 3.40
N ASP A 148 17.05 -1.78 2.17
CA ASP A 148 17.99 -1.96 1.05
C ASP A 148 18.72 -0.64 0.71
N SER A 149 20.05 -0.69 0.76
CA SER A 149 20.95 0.45 0.53
C SER A 149 20.80 1.14 -0.84
N SER A 150 20.13 0.52 -1.81
CA SER A 150 19.85 1.12 -3.12
C SER A 150 18.63 2.04 -3.14
N ARG A 151 17.75 1.96 -2.12
CA ARG A 151 16.51 2.74 -2.01
C ARG A 151 16.18 3.08 -0.56
N TYR A 152 16.95 4.00 0.02
CA TYR A 152 16.65 4.50 1.35
C TYR A 152 15.56 5.58 1.29
N PHE A 153 14.36 5.26 1.76
CA PHE A 153 13.28 6.22 1.95
C PHE A 153 12.40 5.80 3.14
N ASP A 154 11.76 6.79 3.74
CA ASP A 154 10.68 6.57 4.70
C ASP A 154 9.34 6.66 3.97
N MET A 155 8.40 5.77 4.32
CA MET A 155 7.02 5.84 3.86
C MET A 155 6.06 6.17 4.98
N LEU A 156 4.98 6.86 4.63
CA LEU A 156 3.78 7.01 5.44
C LEU A 156 2.66 6.17 4.85
N PHE A 157 2.03 5.33 5.68
CA PHE A 157 1.04 4.34 5.24
C PHE A 157 -0.22 4.37 6.11
N ALA A 158 -1.41 4.41 5.50
CA ALA A 158 -2.68 4.24 6.19
C ALA A 158 -3.58 3.24 5.46
N HIS A 159 -4.24 2.36 6.23
CA HIS A 159 -5.08 1.29 5.72
C HIS A 159 -6.52 1.42 6.25
N ASN A 160 -7.50 1.08 5.40
CA ASN A 160 -8.91 0.93 5.77
C ASN A 160 -9.41 -0.42 5.26
N GLY A 161 -9.54 -1.36 6.17
CA GLY A 161 -9.94 -2.72 5.88
C GLY A 161 -9.53 -3.63 7.03
N THR A 162 -9.54 -4.92 6.79
CA THR A 162 -9.07 -5.91 7.76
C THR A 162 -8.40 -7.06 7.04
N ILE A 163 -7.23 -7.44 7.53
CA ILE A 163 -6.40 -8.50 6.96
C ILE A 163 -6.04 -9.49 8.06
N SER A 164 -6.05 -10.79 7.74
CA SER A 164 -5.61 -11.79 8.70
C SER A 164 -4.13 -11.60 9.04
N THR A 165 -3.83 -11.31 10.31
CA THR A 165 -2.45 -11.18 10.81
C THR A 165 -1.66 -12.47 10.62
N SER A 166 -2.29 -13.65 10.70
CA SER A 166 -1.62 -14.93 10.47
C SER A 166 -1.20 -15.10 9.02
N VAL A 167 -2.00 -14.61 8.06
CA VAL A 167 -1.63 -14.63 6.63
C VAL A 167 -0.45 -13.70 6.37
N LEU A 168 -0.50 -12.47 6.90
CA LEU A 168 0.61 -11.51 6.76
C LEU A 168 1.90 -12.05 7.38
N LEU A 169 1.85 -12.61 8.60
CA LEU A 169 3.01 -13.24 9.23
C LEU A 169 3.57 -14.42 8.44
N SER A 170 2.73 -15.17 7.70
CA SER A 170 3.19 -16.26 6.84
C SER A 170 3.86 -15.79 5.55
N LEU A 171 3.56 -14.56 5.11
CA LEU A 171 4.11 -13.96 3.90
C LEU A 171 5.42 -13.21 4.16
N ILE A 172 5.62 -12.71 5.39
CA ILE A 172 6.79 -11.92 5.77
C ILE A 172 7.93 -12.84 6.19
N ASP A 173 9.14 -12.62 5.67
CA ASP A 173 10.33 -13.34 6.14
C ASP A 173 10.62 -13.02 7.62
N SER A 174 10.78 -14.05 8.44
CA SER A 174 11.01 -13.89 9.88
C SER A 174 12.27 -13.06 10.24
N THR A 175 13.30 -13.11 9.40
CA THR A 175 14.52 -12.30 9.56
C THR A 175 14.19 -10.84 9.25
N TYR A 176 13.42 -10.61 8.19
CA TYR A 176 12.99 -9.26 7.82
C TYR A 176 12.11 -8.64 8.89
N LEU A 177 11.15 -9.39 9.44
CA LEU A 177 10.30 -8.97 10.56
C LEU A 177 11.11 -8.65 11.82
N THR A 178 12.23 -9.34 12.05
CA THR A 178 13.13 -9.06 13.19
C THR A 178 13.90 -7.75 12.97
N LEU A 179 14.28 -7.45 11.73
CA LEU A 179 14.98 -6.20 11.37
C LEU A 179 14.03 -5.00 11.26
N ASN A 180 12.75 -5.24 10.95
CA ASN A 180 11.66 -4.28 10.92
C ASN A 180 10.55 -4.71 11.90
N PRO A 181 10.79 -4.63 13.23
CA PRO A 181 9.82 -5.09 14.21
C PRO A 181 8.50 -4.30 14.10
N PRO A 182 7.35 -4.98 14.17
CA PRO A 182 6.05 -4.30 14.29
C PRO A 182 6.02 -3.40 15.52
N ASP A 183 5.30 -2.28 15.42
CA ASP A 183 5.12 -1.31 16.50
C ASP A 183 4.34 -1.94 17.68
N TYR A 184 3.58 -3.01 17.41
CA TYR A 184 2.78 -3.75 18.38
C TYR A 184 3.14 -5.23 18.36
N ASN A 185 3.76 -5.73 19.43
CA ASN A 185 4.14 -7.12 19.63
C ASN A 185 3.91 -7.50 21.11
N PRO A 186 3.22 -8.61 21.43
CA PRO A 186 2.70 -9.66 20.54
C PRO A 186 1.32 -9.38 19.94
N ASN A 187 0.67 -8.28 20.32
CA ASN A 187 -0.65 -7.90 19.83
C ASN A 187 -0.56 -7.19 18.47
N PHE A 188 -0.14 -7.93 17.44
CA PHE A 188 0.07 -7.36 16.11
C PHE A 188 -1.17 -6.67 15.56
N LEU A 189 -0.93 -5.52 14.92
CA LEU A 189 -1.92 -4.85 14.08
C LEU A 189 -1.73 -5.29 12.63
N ASP A 190 -2.83 -5.64 11.97
CA ASP A 190 -2.85 -6.08 10.58
C ASP A 190 -2.34 -4.99 9.63
N SER A 191 -2.79 -3.75 9.79
CA SER A 191 -2.28 -2.60 9.02
C SER A 191 -0.77 -2.41 9.12
N ASP A 192 -0.21 -2.70 10.29
CA ASP A 192 1.22 -2.52 10.52
C ASP A 192 2.04 -3.60 9.82
N LEU A 193 1.64 -4.86 10.02
CA LEU A 193 2.20 -6.00 9.30
C LEU A 193 2.04 -5.82 7.78
N TYR A 194 0.93 -5.23 7.33
CA TYR A 194 0.69 -4.95 5.92
C TYR A 194 1.68 -3.91 5.37
N ALA A 195 1.97 -2.85 6.12
CA ALA A 195 3.00 -1.87 5.77
C ALA A 195 4.40 -2.53 5.69
N ILE A 196 4.74 -3.40 6.65
CA ILE A 196 6.01 -4.15 6.65
C ILE A 196 6.11 -5.06 5.43
N TYR A 197 5.06 -5.79 5.10
CA TYR A 197 5.02 -6.69 3.95
C TYR A 197 5.20 -5.96 2.61
N ILE A 198 4.61 -4.76 2.46
CA ILE A 198 4.83 -3.93 1.27
C ILE A 198 6.30 -3.49 1.17
N ILE A 199 6.87 -3.02 2.29
CA ILE A 199 8.27 -2.59 2.35
C ILE A 199 9.25 -3.74 2.09
N GLU A 200 9.00 -4.92 2.64
CA GLU A 200 9.78 -6.12 2.33
C GLU A 200 9.72 -6.45 0.84
N THR A 201 8.53 -6.34 0.23
CA THR A 201 8.39 -6.59 -1.21
C THR A 201 9.20 -5.58 -2.04
N ILE A 202 9.24 -4.32 -1.61
CA ILE A 202 10.07 -3.28 -2.25
C ILE A 202 11.55 -3.60 -2.12
N ASP A 203 12.02 -3.94 -0.92
CA ASP A 203 13.43 -4.31 -0.65
C ASP A 203 13.84 -5.59 -1.38
N LYS A 204 12.91 -6.52 -1.62
CA LYS A 204 13.14 -7.76 -2.37
C LYS A 204 13.37 -7.51 -3.86
N TYR A 205 12.85 -6.41 -4.41
CA TYR A 205 12.94 -6.07 -5.84
C TYR A 205 13.49 -4.65 -6.06
N PRO A 206 14.77 -4.38 -5.68
CA PRO A 206 15.36 -3.04 -5.72
C PRO A 206 15.51 -2.46 -7.13
N SER A 207 15.32 -3.25 -8.19
CA SER A 207 15.32 -2.78 -9.57
C SER A 207 13.93 -2.44 -10.12
N TYR A 208 12.85 -2.76 -9.42
CA TYR A 208 11.48 -2.51 -9.88
C TYR A 208 10.95 -1.18 -9.35
N SER A 209 10.07 -0.52 -10.09
CA SER A 209 9.35 0.64 -9.55
C SER A 209 8.49 0.24 -8.34
N ILE A 210 8.24 1.18 -7.43
CA ILE A 210 7.45 0.90 -6.21
C ILE A 210 6.03 0.46 -6.57
N ASP A 211 5.40 1.06 -7.58
CA ASP A 211 4.07 0.65 -8.05
C ASP A 211 4.06 -0.83 -8.49
N ARG A 212 5.15 -1.31 -9.11
CA ARG A 212 5.28 -2.71 -9.52
C ARG A 212 5.44 -3.63 -8.31
N CYS A 213 6.22 -3.22 -7.32
CA CYS A 213 6.37 -3.97 -6.07
C CYS A 213 5.04 -4.07 -5.33
N ILE A 214 4.26 -2.98 -5.27
CA ILE A 214 2.90 -2.97 -4.71
C ILE A 214 2.03 -3.96 -5.47
N LYS A 215 1.98 -3.91 -6.81
CA LYS A 215 1.19 -4.86 -7.63
C LYS A 215 1.52 -6.31 -7.29
N ILE A 216 2.81 -6.67 -7.18
CA ILE A 216 3.27 -8.01 -6.77
C ILE A 216 2.79 -8.36 -5.36
N ALA A 217 2.96 -7.43 -4.40
CA ALA A 217 2.56 -7.64 -3.02
C ALA A 217 1.06 -7.96 -2.91
N ILE A 218 0.21 -7.17 -3.58
CA ILE A 218 -1.24 -7.35 -3.58
C ILE A 218 -1.65 -8.67 -4.22
N THR A 219 -1.11 -9.00 -5.39
CA THR A 219 -1.43 -10.27 -6.06
C THR A 219 -1.04 -11.49 -5.21
N ASN A 220 0.11 -11.45 -4.55
CA ASN A 220 0.53 -12.53 -3.66
C ASN A 220 -0.33 -12.61 -2.41
N LEU A 221 -0.69 -11.47 -1.82
CA LEU A 221 -1.53 -11.42 -0.61
C LEU A 221 -2.92 -11.98 -0.91
N THR A 222 -3.59 -11.50 -1.96
CA THR A 222 -4.95 -11.91 -2.29
C THR A 222 -5.04 -13.40 -2.65
N ALA A 223 -3.99 -13.98 -3.24
CA ALA A 223 -3.90 -15.42 -3.50
C ALA A 223 -3.85 -16.29 -2.23
N GLN A 224 -3.48 -15.72 -1.07
CA GLN A 224 -3.36 -16.43 0.21
C GLN A 224 -4.50 -16.11 1.19
N LEU A 225 -5.40 -15.17 0.85
CA LEU A 225 -6.51 -14.83 1.72
C LEU A 225 -7.56 -15.95 1.70
N PRO A 226 -7.97 -16.50 2.86
CA PRO A 226 -8.97 -17.57 2.92
C PRO A 226 -10.41 -17.08 2.70
N GLY A 227 -10.61 -15.77 2.51
CA GLY A 227 -11.90 -15.12 2.37
C GLY A 227 -11.78 -13.78 1.67
N TYR A 228 -12.72 -12.88 1.95
CA TYR A 228 -12.81 -11.58 1.29
C TYR A 228 -11.62 -10.67 1.62
N ALA A 229 -11.12 -9.99 0.60
CA ALA A 229 -10.11 -8.95 0.70
C ALA A 229 -10.77 -7.57 0.90
N THR A 230 -10.26 -6.81 1.87
CA THR A 230 -10.55 -5.37 2.04
C THR A 230 -9.21 -4.69 2.30
N LEU A 231 -8.58 -4.16 1.27
CA LEU A 231 -7.15 -3.80 1.27
C LEU A 231 -6.90 -2.31 1.03
N ASN A 232 -7.91 -1.44 1.10
CA ASN A 232 -7.75 -0.04 0.75
C ASN A 232 -6.61 0.61 1.53
N PHE A 233 -5.73 1.35 0.85
CA PHE A 233 -4.69 2.10 1.52
C PHE A 233 -4.32 3.38 0.76
N VAL A 234 -3.65 4.29 1.48
CA VAL A 234 -2.80 5.33 0.92
C VAL A 234 -1.37 5.17 1.43
N LEU A 235 -0.40 5.36 0.54
CA LEU A 235 1.02 5.23 0.79
C LEU A 235 1.75 6.36 0.09
N THR A 236 2.69 7.03 0.75
CA THR A 236 3.54 8.03 0.10
C THR A 236 4.96 8.03 0.66
N ASP A 237 5.95 8.23 -0.21
CA ASP A 237 7.35 8.49 0.11
C ASP A 237 7.68 10.00 0.11
N GLY A 238 6.65 10.84 -0.01
CA GLY A 238 6.77 12.28 -0.15
C GLY A 238 6.95 12.74 -1.59
N SER A 239 7.29 11.89 -2.56
CA SER A 239 7.41 12.29 -3.98
C SER A 239 6.31 11.69 -4.85
N THR A 240 5.78 10.53 -4.44
CA THR A 240 4.67 9.84 -5.11
C THR A 240 3.62 9.46 -4.07
N LEU A 241 2.34 9.47 -4.49
CA LEU A 241 1.22 8.98 -3.71
C LEU A 241 0.62 7.76 -4.42
N TRP A 242 0.60 6.63 -3.74
CA TRP A 242 -0.05 5.40 -4.18
C TRP A 242 -1.33 5.17 -3.39
N ALA A 243 -2.40 4.84 -4.12
CA ALA A 243 -3.72 4.64 -3.55
C ALA A 243 -4.34 3.36 -4.10
N LEU A 244 -4.60 2.38 -3.24
CA LEU A 244 -5.27 1.14 -3.63
C LEU A 244 -6.73 1.20 -3.19
N ARG A 245 -7.65 0.95 -4.12
CA ARG A 245 -9.02 0.52 -3.82
C ARG A 245 -9.16 -0.95 -4.16
N TYR A 246 -9.39 -1.79 -3.15
CA TYR A 246 -9.57 -3.23 -3.34
C TYR A 246 -10.49 -3.76 -2.25
N ALA A 247 -11.74 -4.04 -2.61
CA ALA A 247 -12.71 -4.65 -1.70
C ALA A 247 -13.59 -5.67 -2.43
N ASP A 248 -13.69 -6.88 -1.90
CA ASP A 248 -14.60 -7.91 -2.42
C ASP A 248 -16.03 -7.72 -1.88
N ILE A 249 -16.16 -7.09 -0.72
CA ILE A 249 -17.43 -6.87 -0.01
C ILE A 249 -17.57 -5.41 0.38
N ASN A 250 -18.81 -4.95 0.53
CA ASN A 250 -19.13 -3.57 0.93
C ASN A 250 -18.40 -2.52 0.05
N THR A 251 -18.39 -2.73 -1.27
CA THR A 251 -17.66 -1.88 -2.24
C THR A 251 -18.10 -0.41 -2.25
N ASN A 252 -19.36 -0.16 -1.91
CA ASN A 252 -19.93 1.20 -1.72
C ASN A 252 -19.44 1.89 -0.44
N TYR A 253 -18.80 1.15 0.46
CA TYR A 253 -18.25 1.65 1.72
C TYR A 253 -16.74 1.87 1.64
N TYR A 254 -16.02 0.95 0.99
CA TYR A 254 -14.60 1.03 0.68
C TYR A 254 -14.34 1.83 -0.60
N THR A 255 -14.93 3.02 -0.68
CA THR A 255 -14.69 3.97 -1.76
C THR A 255 -13.35 4.68 -1.56
N LEU A 256 -12.81 5.20 -2.67
CA LEU A 256 -11.59 5.99 -2.67
C LEU A 256 -11.63 6.95 -3.86
N TYR A 257 -11.19 8.18 -3.65
CA TYR A 257 -11.24 9.24 -4.64
C TYR A 257 -9.90 9.96 -4.69
N TYR A 258 -9.52 10.45 -5.87
CA TYR A 258 -8.42 11.39 -6.01
C TYR A 258 -8.91 12.79 -6.43
N PHE A 259 -8.14 13.80 -6.06
CA PHE A 259 -8.39 15.21 -6.33
C PHE A 259 -7.09 15.92 -6.73
N PRO A 260 -7.12 16.90 -7.64
CA PRO A 260 -8.28 17.27 -8.46
C PRO A 260 -8.48 16.27 -9.62
N SER A 261 -9.69 16.16 -10.16
CA SER A 261 -9.98 15.32 -11.33
C SER A 261 -9.55 16.02 -12.62
N THR A 262 -8.23 16.22 -12.80
CA THR A 262 -7.62 16.87 -13.96
C THR A 262 -6.62 15.94 -14.64
N PRO A 263 -6.23 16.22 -15.91
CA PRO A 263 -5.22 15.41 -16.60
C PRO A 263 -3.83 15.49 -15.96
N THR A 264 -3.47 16.64 -15.39
CA THR A 264 -2.22 16.86 -14.64
C THR A 264 -2.47 17.88 -13.54
N SER A 265 -1.66 17.83 -12.49
CA SER A 265 -1.73 18.75 -11.35
C SER A 265 -0.40 18.78 -10.60
N GLU A 266 -0.02 19.94 -10.08
CA GLU A 266 1.15 20.10 -9.20
C GLU A 266 0.92 19.55 -7.79
N LYS A 267 -0.34 19.24 -7.43
CA LYS A 267 -0.72 18.50 -6.22
C LYS A 267 -1.69 17.37 -6.54
N TRP A 268 -1.62 16.32 -5.73
CA TRP A 268 -2.63 15.27 -5.70
C TRP A 268 -3.04 15.00 -4.27
N GLU A 269 -4.33 14.77 -4.08
CA GLU A 269 -4.92 14.30 -2.83
C GLU A 269 -5.72 13.04 -3.08
N VAL A 270 -5.78 12.17 -2.07
CA VAL A 270 -6.61 10.97 -2.07
C VAL A 270 -7.38 10.91 -0.76
N ALA A 271 -8.67 10.58 -0.82
CA ALA A 271 -9.50 10.44 0.36
C ALA A 271 -10.48 9.28 0.25
N SER A 272 -10.89 8.73 1.39
CA SER A 272 -11.92 7.68 1.47
C SER A 272 -13.31 8.13 0.99
N GLN A 273 -13.55 9.43 0.88
CA GLN A 273 -14.75 10.05 0.32
C GLN A 273 -14.41 11.50 -0.08
N PRO A 274 -15.18 12.15 -0.97
CA PRO A 274 -15.03 13.58 -1.22
C PRO A 274 -15.13 14.38 0.08
N LEU A 275 -14.22 15.34 0.25
CA LEU A 275 -14.08 16.13 1.48
C LEU A 275 -14.65 17.55 1.34
N ASP A 276 -15.25 17.87 0.20
CA ASP A 276 -15.98 19.10 -0.05
C ASP A 276 -17.23 18.85 -0.92
N ASN A 277 -17.98 19.91 -1.19
CA ASN A 277 -19.20 19.82 -2.01
C ASN A 277 -18.92 19.87 -3.52
N ASN A 278 -17.66 20.05 -3.94
CA ASN A 278 -17.31 20.23 -5.35
C ASN A 278 -17.01 18.87 -6.00
N LEU A 279 -18.02 18.00 -6.00
CA LEU A 279 -17.88 16.59 -6.44
C LEU A 279 -17.31 16.42 -7.85
N LEU A 280 -17.44 17.42 -8.73
CA LEU A 280 -16.88 17.41 -10.09
C LEU A 280 -15.35 17.37 -10.13
N PHE A 281 -14.68 17.78 -9.05
CA PHE A 281 -13.22 17.71 -8.95
C PHE A 281 -12.72 16.44 -8.25
N TRP A 282 -13.61 15.55 -7.82
CA TRP A 282 -13.23 14.27 -7.25
C TRP A 282 -13.46 13.15 -8.26
N ALA A 283 -12.40 12.44 -8.60
CA ALA A 283 -12.49 11.24 -9.44
C ALA A 283 -12.54 10.01 -8.55
N GLU A 284 -13.59 9.18 -8.69
CA GLU A 284 -13.66 7.89 -8.01
C GLU A 284 -12.63 6.92 -8.60
N ILE A 285 -11.80 6.34 -7.74
CA ILE A 285 -10.88 5.28 -8.12
C ILE A 285 -11.70 4.00 -8.34
N PRO A 286 -11.62 3.34 -9.51
CA PRO A 286 -12.35 2.09 -9.73
C PRO A 286 -11.98 1.03 -8.69
N ASN A 287 -12.92 0.13 -8.35
CA ASN A 287 -12.58 -0.98 -7.45
C ASN A 287 -11.49 -1.86 -8.08
N TYR A 288 -10.76 -2.59 -7.24
CA TYR A 288 -9.61 -3.41 -7.65
C TYR A 288 -8.58 -2.63 -8.47
N SER A 289 -8.30 -1.38 -8.09
CA SER A 289 -7.34 -0.55 -8.82
C SER A 289 -6.32 0.11 -7.92
N LEU A 290 -5.07 0.13 -8.39
CA LEU A 290 -3.99 0.93 -7.84
C LEU A 290 -3.85 2.19 -8.69
N VAL A 291 -3.89 3.36 -8.05
CA VAL A 291 -3.55 4.63 -8.68
C VAL A 291 -2.19 5.10 -8.19
N THR A 292 -1.33 5.49 -9.12
CA THR A 292 -0.06 6.18 -8.87
C THR A 292 -0.21 7.64 -9.25
N LEU A 293 0.07 8.53 -8.30
CA LEU A 293 -0.06 9.98 -8.46
C LEU A 293 1.30 10.63 -8.21
N VAL A 294 1.86 11.23 -9.25
CA VAL A 294 3.12 11.99 -9.21
C VAL A 294 2.79 13.43 -9.60
N PRO A 295 3.23 14.45 -8.85
CA PRO A 295 3.04 15.85 -9.25
C PRO A 295 3.52 16.11 -10.68
N ASN A 296 2.74 16.87 -11.46
CA ASN A 296 2.94 17.19 -12.87
C ASN A 296 2.80 16.05 -13.87
N GLU A 297 2.55 14.82 -13.42
CA GLU A 297 2.29 13.67 -14.29
C GLU A 297 0.80 13.31 -14.25
N PRO A 298 0.26 12.68 -15.31
CA PRO A 298 -1.10 12.17 -15.29
C PRO A 298 -1.28 11.01 -14.30
N PRO A 299 -2.47 10.85 -13.70
CA PRO A 299 -2.76 9.67 -12.88
C PRO A 299 -2.60 8.37 -13.66
N GLU A 300 -1.76 7.45 -13.16
CA GLU A 300 -1.64 6.11 -13.72
C GLU A 300 -2.53 5.14 -12.94
N ILE A 301 -3.48 4.50 -13.62
CA ILE A 301 -4.42 3.56 -13.00
C ILE A 301 -4.15 2.15 -13.52
N TYR A 302 -3.87 1.22 -12.61
CA TYR A 302 -3.74 -0.20 -12.89
C TYR A 302 -4.91 -0.98 -12.29
N SER A 303 -5.60 -1.78 -13.11
CA SER A 303 -6.69 -2.65 -12.66
C SER A 303 -6.19 -4.08 -12.40
N PHE A 304 -6.56 -4.63 -11.25
CA PHE A 304 -6.35 -6.04 -10.92
C PHE A 304 -7.45 -6.95 -11.52
N GLU A 305 -8.52 -6.40 -12.09
CA GLU A 305 -9.56 -7.16 -12.81
C GLU A 305 -9.17 -7.45 -14.25
N SER A 306 -8.43 -6.53 -14.89
CA SER A 306 -7.77 -6.86 -16.13
C SER A 306 -6.80 -8.00 -15.83
N LYS A 307 -7.03 -9.18 -16.43
CA LYS A 307 -6.07 -10.29 -16.51
C LYS A 307 -4.85 -9.89 -17.35
N GLU A 308 -4.37 -8.67 -17.21
CA GLU A 308 -3.05 -8.30 -17.61
C GLU A 308 -2.14 -9.09 -16.66
N TYR A 309 -1.63 -10.20 -17.18
CA TYR A 309 -0.61 -11.00 -16.52
C TYR A 309 0.42 -10.01 -15.96
N ILE A 310 0.57 -9.94 -14.64
CA ILE A 310 1.76 -9.36 -14.03
C ILE A 310 2.86 -10.35 -14.39
N GLU A 311 3.40 -10.20 -15.60
CA GLU A 311 4.44 -11.05 -16.12
C GLU A 311 5.55 -11.05 -15.06
N PRO A 312 5.89 -12.21 -14.47
CA PRO A 312 7.03 -12.31 -13.57
C PRO A 312 8.22 -11.81 -14.35
N SER A 313 8.72 -10.64 -13.97
CA SER A 313 9.77 -9.88 -14.64
C SER A 313 10.30 -10.43 -15.95
N LYS A 314 9.87 -9.79 -17.05
CA LYS A 314 10.56 -9.83 -18.35
C LYS A 314 11.98 -9.22 -18.33
N SER A 315 12.55 -8.89 -17.16
CA SER A 315 13.91 -8.35 -17.08
C SER A 315 14.92 -9.43 -16.73
N PHE A 316 15.94 -9.54 -17.57
CA PHE A 316 17.16 -10.31 -17.27
C PHE A 316 17.88 -9.67 -16.08
N ALA A 317 18.15 -10.45 -15.02
CA ALA A 317 18.66 -9.94 -13.75
C ALA A 317 19.82 -10.78 -13.22
N PHE A 318 20.88 -10.12 -12.74
CA PHE A 318 21.98 -10.76 -12.02
C PHE A 318 21.66 -10.80 -10.52
N GLU A 319 21.10 -11.91 -10.04
CA GLU A 319 20.47 -12.06 -8.72
C GLU A 319 21.50 -12.07 -7.57
N LYS A 320 22.31 -13.13 -7.45
CA LYS A 320 23.18 -13.32 -6.28
C LYS A 320 24.47 -14.06 -6.61
N LEU A 321 25.54 -13.68 -5.91
CA LEU A 321 26.79 -14.40 -5.80
C LEU A 321 26.91 -14.91 -4.36
N TYR A 322 26.90 -16.22 -4.14
CA TYR A 322 26.99 -16.73 -2.77
C TYR A 322 27.71 -18.09 -2.66
N PRO A 323 28.40 -18.33 -1.54
CA PRO A 323 28.72 -17.36 -0.48
C PRO A 323 29.65 -16.23 -0.97
N ASN A 324 29.59 -15.05 -0.33
CA ASN A 324 30.51 -13.93 -0.54
C ASN A 324 30.83 -13.31 0.84
N PRO A 325 32.06 -13.44 1.38
CA PRO A 325 33.23 -14.08 0.77
C PRO A 325 33.03 -15.57 0.49
N SER A 326 33.61 -16.08 -0.60
CA SER A 326 33.65 -17.50 -0.94
C SER A 326 34.99 -18.12 -0.57
N ARG A 327 34.98 -19.39 -0.15
CA ARG A 327 36.18 -20.17 0.19
C ARG A 327 36.52 -21.27 -0.81
N ASP A 328 35.54 -21.71 -1.60
CA ASP A 328 35.72 -22.85 -2.51
C ASP A 328 34.79 -22.75 -3.73
N VAL A 329 33.49 -23.02 -3.51
CA VAL A 329 32.47 -22.95 -4.55
C VAL A 329 31.67 -21.67 -4.43
N LEU A 330 31.54 -20.94 -5.53
CA LEU A 330 30.65 -19.80 -5.72
C LEU A 330 29.45 -20.22 -6.55
N LYS A 331 28.25 -19.84 -6.12
CA LYS A 331 27.02 -20.00 -6.89
C LYS A 331 26.63 -18.66 -7.50
N ILE A 332 26.52 -18.64 -8.82
CA ILE A 332 26.19 -17.47 -9.63
C ILE A 332 24.73 -17.62 -10.05
N ARG A 333 23.83 -16.90 -9.38
CA ARG A 333 22.40 -16.90 -9.69
C ARG A 333 22.02 -15.72 -10.56
N TYR A 334 21.22 -15.99 -11.58
CA TYR A 334 20.64 -14.98 -12.46
C TYR A 334 19.27 -15.45 -12.96
N ARG A 335 18.43 -14.50 -13.33
CA ARG A 335 17.09 -14.76 -13.86
C ARG A 335 17.03 -14.36 -15.32
N SER A 336 16.50 -15.24 -16.16
CA SER A 336 16.26 -14.98 -17.57
C SER A 336 14.76 -14.93 -17.87
N PRO A 337 14.27 -13.91 -18.61
CA PRO A 337 12.86 -13.80 -18.96
C PRO A 337 12.47 -14.70 -20.13
N ASP A 338 13.44 -15.11 -20.93
CA ASP A 338 13.33 -15.97 -22.10
C ASP A 338 14.59 -16.84 -22.23
N ARG A 339 14.61 -17.72 -23.22
CA ARG A 339 15.82 -18.46 -23.58
C ARG A 339 16.72 -17.55 -24.41
N ARG A 340 17.89 -17.20 -23.86
CA ARG A 340 18.88 -16.34 -24.55
C ARG A 340 20.30 -16.81 -24.26
N GLU A 341 21.23 -16.44 -25.15
CA GLU A 341 22.65 -16.66 -24.94
C GLU A 341 23.19 -15.78 -23.81
N VAL A 342 23.98 -16.40 -22.94
CA VAL A 342 24.59 -15.78 -21.77
C VAL A 342 26.04 -16.20 -21.67
N VAL A 343 26.92 -15.23 -21.40
CA VAL A 343 28.33 -15.45 -21.09
C VAL A 343 28.60 -14.97 -19.68
N ILE A 344 29.18 -15.85 -18.85
CA ILE A 344 29.67 -15.52 -17.51
C ILE A 344 31.18 -15.57 -17.53
N ALA A 345 31.82 -14.46 -17.16
CA ALA A 345 33.27 -14.33 -17.12
C ALA A 345 33.73 -13.85 -15.74
N LEU A 346 34.89 -14.33 -15.29
CA LEU A 346 35.53 -13.92 -14.05
C LEU A 346 36.75 -13.04 -14.38
N TYR A 347 36.87 -11.91 -13.70
CA TYR A 347 37.98 -10.97 -13.83
C TYR A 347 38.69 -10.76 -12.49
N ASP A 348 40.00 -10.52 -12.52
CA ASP A 348 40.75 -10.12 -11.34
C ASP A 348 40.62 -8.60 -11.07
N ALA A 349 41.18 -8.13 -9.95
CA ALA A 349 41.11 -6.74 -9.53
C ALA A 349 41.74 -5.74 -10.51
N SER A 350 42.59 -6.19 -11.43
CA SER A 350 43.18 -5.35 -12.49
C SER A 350 42.32 -5.28 -13.75
N GLY A 351 41.20 -6.00 -13.79
CA GLY A 351 40.32 -6.11 -14.96
C GLY A 351 40.80 -7.15 -15.99
N ARG A 352 41.81 -7.96 -15.67
CA ARG A 352 42.24 -9.06 -16.54
C ARG A 352 41.27 -10.22 -16.44
N LEU A 353 40.88 -10.76 -17.60
CA LEU A 353 40.05 -11.97 -17.68
C LEU A 353 40.81 -13.15 -17.05
N VAL A 354 40.19 -13.77 -16.06
CA VAL A 354 40.69 -14.97 -15.39
C VAL A 354 40.16 -16.20 -16.10
N GLU A 355 38.84 -16.28 -16.30
CA GLU A 355 38.18 -17.46 -16.87
C GLU A 355 36.80 -17.13 -17.45
N ASN A 356 36.42 -17.82 -18.52
CA ASN A 356 35.02 -17.86 -18.97
C ASN A 356 34.31 -19.00 -18.23
N VAL A 357 33.56 -18.63 -17.19
CA VAL A 357 32.88 -19.56 -16.27
C VAL A 357 31.76 -20.33 -16.96
N PHE A 358 31.01 -19.67 -17.84
CA PHE A 358 29.90 -20.27 -18.57
C PHE A 358 29.68 -19.53 -19.89
N SER A 359 29.32 -20.27 -20.93
CA SER A 359 28.87 -19.71 -22.21
C SER A 359 27.81 -20.62 -22.79
N GLY A 360 26.58 -20.15 -22.88
CA GLY A 360 25.49 -20.92 -23.46
C GLY A 360 24.12 -20.32 -23.18
N LYS A 361 23.08 -21.09 -23.46
CA LYS A 361 21.69 -20.66 -23.31
C LYS A 361 21.23 -20.72 -21.85
N ALA A 362 20.67 -19.61 -21.38
CA ALA A 362 19.91 -19.58 -20.15
C ALA A 362 18.50 -20.16 -20.36
N GLU A 363 17.98 -20.85 -19.36
CA GLU A 363 16.57 -21.25 -19.32
C GLU A 363 15.69 -20.12 -18.78
N ILE A 364 14.41 -20.17 -19.10
CA ILE A 364 13.42 -19.23 -18.57
C ILE A 364 13.33 -19.41 -17.05
N GLY A 365 13.35 -18.30 -16.31
CA GLY A 365 13.31 -18.30 -14.86
C GLY A 365 14.68 -18.27 -14.21
N MET A 366 14.83 -18.94 -13.07
CA MET A 366 16.04 -18.90 -12.27
C MET A 366 17.10 -19.87 -12.81
N ASN A 367 18.32 -19.35 -13.00
CA ASN A 367 19.49 -20.11 -13.42
C ASN A 367 20.55 -20.02 -12.31
N GLU A 368 21.30 -21.10 -12.10
CA GLU A 368 22.40 -21.18 -11.14
C GLU A 368 23.60 -21.84 -11.80
N THR A 369 24.72 -21.13 -11.87
CA THR A 369 26.00 -21.64 -12.37
C THR A 369 26.98 -21.76 -11.21
N PRO A 370 27.41 -22.97 -10.83
CA PRO A 370 28.47 -23.14 -9.85
C PRO A 370 29.84 -22.83 -10.49
N TYR A 371 30.72 -22.21 -9.72
CA TYR A 371 32.12 -21.95 -10.05
C TYR A 371 33.02 -22.39 -8.90
N THR A 372 34.09 -23.12 -9.20
CA THR A 372 35.07 -23.56 -8.19
C THR A 372 36.37 -22.81 -8.43
N PHE A 373 36.84 -22.07 -7.43
CA PHE A 373 38.10 -21.31 -7.55
C PHE A 373 39.30 -22.26 -7.62
N LYS A 374 40.00 -22.30 -8.76
CA LYS A 374 41.19 -23.15 -8.96
C LYS A 374 42.45 -22.30 -9.04
N ASN A 375 43.39 -22.53 -8.11
CA ASN A 375 44.72 -21.89 -8.13
C ASN A 375 44.73 -20.35 -8.16
N LEU A 376 43.69 -19.73 -7.59
CA LEU A 376 43.58 -18.28 -7.47
C LEU A 376 44.04 -17.80 -6.08
N PRO A 377 44.74 -16.65 -5.96
CA PRO A 377 45.07 -16.06 -4.66
C PRO A 377 43.81 -15.53 -3.96
N SER A 378 43.83 -15.45 -2.63
CA SER A 378 42.80 -14.72 -1.89
C SER A 378 42.78 -13.26 -2.36
N GLY A 379 41.60 -12.71 -2.65
CA GLY A 379 41.49 -11.36 -3.20
C GLY A 379 40.10 -11.00 -3.70
N VAL A 380 40.03 -9.83 -4.35
CA VAL A 380 38.81 -9.32 -4.97
C VAL A 380 38.77 -9.74 -6.43
N TYR A 381 37.62 -10.25 -6.86
CA TYR A 381 37.32 -10.60 -8.24
C TYR A 381 35.97 -10.01 -8.65
N PHE A 382 35.72 -10.00 -9.95
CA PHE A 382 34.49 -9.52 -10.55
C PHE A 382 33.90 -10.58 -11.47
N VAL A 383 32.66 -10.98 -11.20
CA VAL A 383 31.89 -11.82 -12.12
C VAL A 383 31.09 -10.91 -13.03
N GLN A 384 31.27 -11.07 -14.33
CA GLN A 384 30.50 -10.40 -15.37
C GLN A 384 29.50 -11.38 -15.96
N LEU A 385 28.25 -10.95 -16.09
CA LEU A 385 27.16 -11.62 -16.76
C LEU A 385 26.79 -10.79 -17.99
N LYS A 386 26.97 -11.36 -19.18
CA LYS A 386 26.77 -10.67 -20.46
C LYS A 386 25.74 -11.40 -21.33
N THR A 387 24.87 -10.63 -21.96
CA THR A 387 24.00 -11.03 -23.07
C THR A 387 24.30 -10.15 -24.29
N GLU A 388 23.56 -10.32 -25.38
CA GLU A 388 23.65 -9.41 -26.54
C GLU A 388 23.28 -7.96 -26.17
N GLU A 389 22.30 -7.78 -25.30
CA GLU A 389 21.71 -6.47 -24.98
C GLU A 389 22.27 -5.82 -23.71
N LYS A 390 22.80 -6.62 -22.78
CA LYS A 390 23.15 -6.17 -21.43
C LYS A 390 24.44 -6.77 -20.91
N GLN A 391 25.12 -6.02 -20.06
CA GLN A 391 26.28 -6.48 -19.31
C GLN A 391 26.14 -6.02 -17.87
N MET A 392 26.28 -6.94 -16.93
CA MET A 392 26.21 -6.68 -15.49
C MET A 392 27.43 -7.27 -14.80
N THR A 393 27.94 -6.60 -13.77
CA THR A 393 29.13 -7.04 -13.05
C THR A 393 28.86 -7.02 -11.54
N ARG A 394 29.29 -8.06 -10.83
CA ARG A 394 29.23 -8.12 -9.36
C ARG A 394 30.58 -8.49 -8.76
N LYS A 395 30.94 -7.83 -7.67
CA LYS A 395 32.16 -8.08 -6.90
C LYS A 395 32.02 -9.33 -6.03
N ILE A 396 33.06 -10.16 -6.00
CA ILE A 396 33.19 -11.32 -5.11
C ILE A 396 34.53 -11.24 -4.37
N ILE A 397 34.53 -11.60 -3.08
CA ILE A 397 35.74 -11.77 -2.29
C ILE A 397 36.02 -13.27 -2.21
N PHE A 398 37.22 -13.69 -2.61
CA PHE A 398 37.69 -15.06 -2.45
C PHE A 398 38.73 -15.14 -1.34
N GLN A 399 38.58 -16.10 -0.42
CA GLN A 399 39.48 -16.33 0.71
C GLN A 399 39.74 -17.83 0.85
N ARG A 400 40.96 -18.28 0.56
CA ARG A 400 41.39 -19.65 0.83
C ARG A 400 41.37 -20.00 2.31
#